data_AF-A0AB34FJL2-F1
#
_entry.id   AF-A0AB34FJL2-F1
#
_cell.length_a   1.000
_cell.length_b   1.000
_cell.length_c   1.000
_cell.angle_alpha   90.00
_cell.angle_beta   90.00
_cell.angle_gamma   90.00
#
_symmetry.space_group_name_H-M   'P 1'
#
loop_
_entity.id
_entity.type
_entity.pdbx_description
1 polymer ?
#
loop_
_entity_poly.entity_id
_entity_poly.type
_entity_poly.pdbx_seq_one_letter_code
_entity_poly.pdbx_strand_id
1 'polypeptide(L)'
;MLPNSQEACDLPDMGISTFEISKILKEPALNPFSKLDLEFLGLSCVPELLQHILLPFRSKATLKILHIRQSAYDLRRYASWALKPSEHFSAGYPNSEFVFRDKFHDFLKWVFGPDGIRSLHMIVFGDFAYGGRIAQKNVLLCRDFGGNKGFRVVNAVDAEWIEVRDEYRSTIEACPTEPILGETCGMA
;
A
#
# COMPACT_ATOMS: atom_id res chain seq x y z
N MET A 1 24.36 23.05 -5.80
CA MET A 1 23.03 22.76 -6.37
C MET A 1 23.20 21.48 -7.17
N LEU A 2 22.92 20.32 -6.56
CA LEU A 2 22.97 19.04 -7.28
C LEU A 2 21.81 19.02 -8.29
N PRO A 3 22.00 18.47 -9.50
CA PRO A 3 20.91 18.34 -10.44
C PRO A 3 19.81 17.50 -9.79
N ASN A 4 18.55 17.90 -9.96
CA ASN A 4 17.37 17.12 -9.59
C ASN A 4 17.61 15.65 -9.93
N SER A 5 17.86 14.80 -8.93
CA SER A 5 17.61 13.38 -9.06
C SER A 5 16.12 13.27 -9.34
N GLN A 6 15.76 13.07 -10.61
CA GLN A 6 14.38 12.75 -10.96
C GLN A 6 14.04 11.48 -10.18
N GLU A 7 13.12 11.59 -9.24
CA GLU A 7 12.57 10.43 -8.55
C GLU A 7 12.05 9.48 -9.63
N ALA A 8 12.55 8.24 -9.64
CA ALA A 8 12.10 7.24 -10.60
C ALA A 8 10.58 7.05 -10.45
N CYS A 9 9.87 6.81 -11.55
CA CYS A 9 8.47 6.41 -11.47
C CYS A 9 8.37 5.15 -10.62
N ASP A 10 7.28 5.02 -9.85
CA ASP A 10 7.00 3.75 -9.18
C ASP A 10 6.84 2.65 -10.24
N LEU A 11 7.44 1.50 -9.97
CA LEU A 11 7.22 0.29 -10.76
C LEU A 11 5.98 -0.41 -10.19
N PRO A 12 4.81 -0.33 -10.85
CA PRO A 12 3.55 -0.82 -10.28
C PRO A 12 3.57 -2.32 -9.98
N ASP A 13 4.45 -3.07 -10.64
CA ASP A 13 4.68 -4.50 -10.45
C ASP A 13 5.88 -4.84 -9.56
N MET A 14 6.59 -3.83 -9.03
CA MET A 14 7.85 -3.98 -8.28
C MET A 14 8.92 -4.78 -9.05
N GLY A 15 8.88 -4.77 -10.38
CA GLY A 15 9.74 -5.61 -11.22
C GLY A 15 9.37 -7.09 -11.19
N ILE A 16 8.21 -7.47 -10.65
CA ILE A 16 7.73 -8.87 -10.64
C ILE A 16 6.86 -9.10 -11.86
N SER A 17 7.39 -9.83 -12.83
CA SER A 17 6.65 -10.22 -14.03
C SER A 17 5.48 -11.15 -13.71
N THR A 18 4.49 -11.21 -14.61
CA THR A 18 3.38 -12.17 -14.53
C THR A 18 3.85 -13.63 -14.52
N PHE A 19 4.99 -13.90 -15.16
CA PHE A 19 5.66 -15.20 -15.12
C PHE A 19 6.17 -15.54 -13.71
N GLU A 20 6.82 -14.60 -13.04
CA GLU A 20 7.30 -14.78 -11.67
C GLU A 20 6.13 -14.94 -10.70
N ILE A 21 5.05 -14.15 -10.84
CA ILE A 21 3.82 -14.36 -10.07
C ILE A 21 3.29 -15.78 -10.27
N SER A 22 3.21 -16.25 -11.51
CA SER A 22 2.75 -17.61 -11.82
C SER A 22 3.64 -18.68 -11.17
N LYS A 23 4.95 -18.43 -11.11
CA LYS A 23 5.91 -19.32 -10.45
C LYS A 23 5.72 -19.31 -8.94
N ILE A 24 5.58 -18.13 -8.32
CA ILE A 24 5.32 -17.96 -6.89
C ILE A 24 4.01 -18.64 -6.48
N LEU A 25 2.96 -18.56 -7.30
CA LEU A 25 1.68 -19.21 -7.02
C LEU A 25 1.77 -20.74 -7.08
N LYS A 26 2.62 -21.29 -7.95
CA LYS A 26 2.88 -22.74 -8.03
C LYS A 26 3.80 -23.23 -6.92
N GLU A 27 4.78 -22.41 -6.53
CA GLU A 27 5.77 -22.72 -5.51
C GLU A 27 5.85 -21.56 -4.48
N PRO A 28 4.98 -21.56 -3.46
CA PRO A 28 4.87 -20.46 -2.49
C PRO A 28 6.17 -20.14 -1.73
N ALA A 29 7.09 -21.10 -1.63
CA ALA A 29 8.40 -20.91 -1.03
C ALA A 29 9.27 -19.89 -1.78
N LEU A 30 9.00 -19.66 -3.07
CA LEU A 30 9.69 -18.65 -3.89
C LEU A 30 9.22 -17.22 -3.62
N ASN A 31 8.13 -17.04 -2.88
CA ASN A 31 7.72 -15.71 -2.47
C ASN A 31 8.81 -15.07 -1.59
N PRO A 32 9.24 -13.81 -1.87
CA PRO A 32 10.30 -13.15 -1.10
C PRO A 32 9.97 -13.01 0.40
N PHE A 33 8.68 -13.03 0.75
CA PHE A 33 8.20 -12.91 2.13
C PHE A 33 7.94 -14.26 2.80
N SER A 34 8.19 -15.39 2.14
CA SER A 34 7.89 -16.72 2.67
C SER A 34 8.60 -17.00 3.99
N LYS A 35 9.83 -16.51 4.17
CA LYS A 35 10.68 -16.73 5.36
C LYS A 35 10.75 -15.53 6.32
N LEU A 36 10.10 -14.42 5.99
CA LEU A 36 10.18 -13.19 6.79
C LEU A 36 9.00 -13.07 7.74
N ASP A 37 9.28 -12.66 8.97
CA ASP A 37 8.30 -12.33 10.00
C ASP A 37 8.34 -10.83 10.24
N LEU A 38 7.63 -10.10 9.38
CA LEU A 38 7.61 -8.65 9.38
C LEU A 38 6.40 -8.13 10.15
N GLU A 39 6.62 -7.10 10.97
CA GLU A 39 5.53 -6.34 11.59
C GLU A 39 4.99 -5.24 10.67
N PHE A 40 5.89 -4.63 9.90
CA PHE A 40 5.60 -3.57 8.94
C PHE A 40 6.15 -3.97 7.57
N LEU A 41 5.38 -3.69 6.51
CA LEU A 41 5.82 -3.88 5.13
C LEU A 41 5.39 -2.68 4.28
N GLY A 42 6.33 -2.02 3.62
CA GLY A 42 6.08 -0.94 2.67
C GLY A 42 6.42 -1.37 1.24
N LEU A 43 5.51 -1.17 0.30
CA LEU A 43 5.67 -1.55 -1.12
C LEU A 43 5.03 -0.52 -2.05
N SER A 44 5.75 -0.13 -3.11
CA SER A 44 5.17 0.56 -4.27
C SER A 44 4.59 -0.47 -5.26
N CYS A 45 3.37 -0.97 -5.00
CA CYS A 45 2.75 -2.02 -5.80
C CYS A 45 1.25 -1.82 -5.97
N VAL A 46 0.72 -2.16 -7.15
CA VAL A 46 -0.72 -2.08 -7.40
C VAL A 46 -1.48 -3.15 -6.60
N PRO A 47 -2.71 -2.83 -6.15
CA PRO A 47 -3.52 -3.71 -5.30
C PRO A 47 -3.74 -5.12 -5.87
N GLU A 48 -3.87 -5.24 -7.19
CA GLU A 48 -4.10 -6.49 -7.90
C GLU A 48 -2.96 -7.49 -7.72
N LEU A 49 -1.72 -7.00 -7.64
CA LEU A 49 -0.53 -7.83 -7.47
C LEU A 49 -0.23 -8.08 -5.99
N LEU A 50 -0.52 -7.11 -5.12
CA LEU A 50 -0.32 -7.22 -3.68
C LEU A 50 -1.02 -8.44 -3.08
N GLN A 51 -2.22 -8.79 -3.55
CA GLN A 51 -2.93 -9.97 -3.06
C GLN A 51 -2.11 -11.26 -3.19
N HIS A 52 -1.41 -11.45 -4.31
CA HIS A 52 -0.59 -12.64 -4.56
C HIS A 52 0.70 -12.63 -3.75
N ILE A 53 1.30 -11.45 -3.61
CA ILE A 53 2.58 -11.27 -2.93
C ILE A 53 2.44 -11.40 -1.41
N LEU A 54 1.31 -11.01 -0.85
CA LEU A 54 1.09 -11.04 0.60
C LEU A 54 0.57 -12.38 1.14
N LEU A 55 0.35 -13.38 0.28
CA LEU A 55 -0.16 -14.70 0.68
C LEU A 55 0.60 -15.36 1.85
N PRO A 56 1.94 -15.27 1.98
CA PRO A 56 2.64 -15.86 3.11
C PRO A 56 2.18 -15.35 4.47
N PHE A 57 1.65 -14.13 4.55
CA PHE A 57 1.20 -13.55 5.82
C PHE A 57 -0.18 -14.04 6.25
N ARG A 58 -0.95 -14.75 5.39
CA ARG A 58 -2.23 -15.35 5.79
C ARG A 58 -2.09 -16.33 6.95
N SER A 59 -0.98 -17.07 6.99
CA SER A 59 -0.67 -18.04 8.04
C SER A 59 0.25 -17.50 9.13
N LYS A 60 0.70 -16.24 9.02
CA LYS A 60 1.61 -15.61 9.99
C LYS A 60 0.89 -14.59 10.84
N ALA A 61 1.15 -14.58 12.14
CA ALA A 61 0.57 -13.61 13.06
C ALA A 61 1.40 -12.33 13.21
N THR A 62 2.26 -12.01 12.22
CA THR A 62 3.33 -11.01 12.37
C THR A 62 3.02 -9.68 11.70
N LEU A 63 2.47 -9.68 10.48
CA LEU A 63 2.25 -8.44 9.72
C LEU A 63 1.07 -7.63 10.29
N LYS A 64 1.37 -6.48 10.90
CA LYS A 64 0.39 -5.56 11.48
C LYS A 64 0.09 -4.36 10.58
N ILE A 65 1.08 -3.88 9.84
CA ILE A 65 0.95 -2.65 9.03
C ILE A 65 1.46 -2.89 7.62
N LEU A 66 0.65 -2.51 6.64
CA LEU A 66 1.01 -2.49 5.23
C LEU A 66 0.97 -1.06 4.71
N HIS A 67 2.09 -0.56 4.20
CA HIS A 67 2.15 0.69 3.46
C HIS A 67 2.15 0.39 1.95
N ILE A 68 1.14 0.89 1.26
CA ILE A 68 1.03 0.86 -0.20
C ILE A 68 1.41 2.25 -0.70
N ARG A 69 2.64 2.38 -1.15
CA ARG A 69 3.15 3.66 -1.63
C ARG A 69 2.78 3.88 -3.09
N GLN A 70 2.37 5.10 -3.39
CA GLN A 70 2.37 5.65 -4.74
C GLN A 70 2.95 7.06 -4.60
N SER A 71 4.13 7.28 -5.17
CA SER A 71 4.93 8.49 -5.01
C SER A 71 4.19 9.75 -5.43
N ALA A 72 4.58 10.87 -4.84
CA ALA A 72 4.10 12.18 -5.23
C ALA A 72 4.39 12.48 -6.71
N TYR A 73 5.51 11.97 -7.22
CA TYR A 73 5.87 12.08 -8.64
C TYR A 73 4.90 11.29 -9.54
N ASP A 74 4.59 10.04 -9.19
CA ASP A 74 3.65 9.19 -9.92
C ASP A 74 2.23 9.78 -9.88
N LEU A 75 1.77 10.22 -8.71
CA LEU A 75 0.46 10.84 -8.49
C LEU A 75 0.23 12.17 -9.24
N ARG A 76 1.29 12.79 -9.77
CA ARG A 76 1.22 13.97 -10.65
C ARG A 76 1.04 13.61 -12.13
N ARG A 77 1.41 12.39 -12.52
CA ARG A 77 1.43 11.93 -13.92
C ARG A 77 0.34 10.90 -14.21
N TYR A 78 -0.03 10.12 -13.22
CA TYR A 78 -0.96 9.01 -13.33
C TYR A 78 -2.09 9.12 -12.33
N ALA A 79 -3.13 8.34 -12.58
CA ALA A 79 -4.26 8.24 -11.67
C ALA A 79 -3.83 7.53 -10.38
N SER A 80 -4.41 7.95 -9.25
CA SER A 80 -4.20 7.23 -7.98
C SER A 80 -4.69 5.79 -8.09
N TRP A 81 -3.94 4.83 -7.57
CA TRP A 81 -4.34 3.43 -7.53
C TRP A 81 -5.49 3.18 -6.55
N ALA A 82 -5.57 3.95 -5.46
CA ALA A 82 -6.61 3.82 -4.46
C ALA A 82 -7.83 4.71 -4.70
N LEU A 83 -7.60 5.96 -5.13
CA LEU A 83 -8.64 7.00 -5.10
C LEU A 83 -9.10 7.42 -6.50
N LYS A 84 -10.39 7.70 -6.63
CA LYS A 84 -10.99 8.40 -7.78
C LYS A 84 -11.93 9.50 -7.27
N PRO A 85 -12.11 10.61 -8.01
CA PRO A 85 -13.08 11.63 -7.64
C PRO A 85 -14.47 11.03 -7.45
N SER A 86 -15.20 11.53 -6.45
CA SER A 86 -16.62 11.21 -6.26
C SER A 86 -17.44 11.87 -7.38
N GLU A 87 -18.33 11.11 -8.01
CA GLU A 87 -19.29 11.63 -9.00
C GLU A 87 -20.34 12.55 -8.35
N HIS A 88 -20.49 12.46 -7.02
CA HIS A 88 -21.38 13.30 -6.22
C HIS A 88 -20.57 14.31 -5.41
N PHE A 89 -20.03 15.32 -6.08
CA PHE A 89 -19.43 16.45 -5.39
C PHE A 89 -20.53 17.33 -4.78
N SER A 90 -20.84 17.09 -3.51
CA SER A 90 -21.69 17.97 -2.72
C SER A 90 -20.83 19.07 -2.13
N ALA A 91 -20.89 20.27 -2.71
CA ALA A 91 -20.18 21.43 -2.18
C ALA A 91 -20.56 21.64 -0.70
N GLY A 92 -19.59 21.53 0.21
CA GLY A 92 -19.79 21.69 1.66
C GLY A 92 -19.43 20.48 2.53
N TYR A 93 -19.11 19.31 1.95
CA TYR A 93 -18.63 18.14 2.71
C TYR A 93 -17.18 17.79 2.31
N PRO A 94 -16.15 18.23 3.06
CA PRO A 94 -14.74 18.07 2.69
C PRO A 94 -14.25 16.60 2.65
N ASN A 95 -15.01 15.66 3.21
CA ASN A 95 -14.65 14.23 3.24
C ASN A 95 -15.30 13.40 2.10
N SER A 96 -16.00 14.03 1.15
CA SER A 96 -16.68 13.32 0.05
C SER A 96 -16.01 13.48 -1.30
N GLU A 97 -14.80 14.04 -1.37
CA GLU A 97 -14.16 14.35 -2.65
C GLU A 97 -13.67 13.10 -3.39
N PHE A 98 -13.30 12.04 -2.66
CA PHE A 98 -12.77 10.82 -3.23
C PHE A 98 -13.51 9.57 -2.75
N VAL A 99 -13.61 8.59 -3.63
CA VAL A 99 -14.06 7.23 -3.33
C VAL A 99 -12.97 6.23 -3.73
N PHE A 100 -13.03 5.02 -3.16
CA PHE A 100 -12.09 3.98 -3.54
C PHE A 100 -12.36 3.48 -4.97
N ARG A 101 -11.27 3.24 -5.71
CA ARG A 101 -11.32 2.47 -6.95
C ARG A 101 -11.67 1.03 -6.65
N ASP A 102 -12.37 0.41 -7.60
CA ASP A 102 -12.94 -0.92 -7.43
C ASP A 102 -11.86 -1.96 -7.10
N LYS A 103 -10.72 -1.92 -7.77
CA LYS A 103 -9.58 -2.82 -7.54
C LYS A 103 -8.95 -2.67 -6.16
N PHE A 104 -8.77 -1.44 -5.70
CA PHE A 104 -8.31 -1.17 -4.34
C PHE A 104 -9.34 -1.64 -3.31
N HIS A 105 -10.62 -1.34 -3.54
CA HIS A 105 -11.70 -1.74 -2.65
C HIS A 105 -11.86 -3.27 -2.55
N ASP A 106 -11.70 -4.00 -3.66
CA ASP A 106 -11.70 -5.46 -3.69
C ASP A 106 -10.51 -6.03 -2.91
N PHE A 107 -9.33 -5.42 -3.05
CA PHE A 107 -8.17 -5.75 -2.23
C PHE A 107 -8.44 -5.53 -0.73
N LEU A 108 -9.07 -4.41 -0.34
CA LEU A 108 -9.44 -4.15 1.06
C LEU A 108 -10.39 -5.20 1.63
N LYS A 109 -11.41 -5.58 0.86
CA LYS A 109 -12.34 -6.65 1.25
C LYS A 109 -11.64 -7.98 1.44
N TRP A 110 -10.70 -8.31 0.57
CA TRP A 110 -9.92 -9.54 0.72
C TRP A 110 -9.01 -9.47 1.95
N VAL A 111 -8.15 -8.45 2.05
CA VAL A 111 -7.07 -8.39 3.05
C VAL A 111 -7.61 -8.27 4.48
N PHE A 112 -8.71 -7.53 4.67
CA PHE A 112 -9.42 -7.45 5.94
C PHE A 112 -10.50 -8.52 6.10
N GLY A 113 -10.81 -9.28 5.06
CA GLY A 113 -11.79 -10.35 5.09
C GLY A 113 -11.34 -11.61 5.83
N PRO A 114 -12.22 -12.61 5.95
CA PRO A 114 -11.92 -13.88 6.62
C PRO A 114 -10.78 -14.66 5.95
N ASP A 115 -10.64 -14.52 4.63
CA ASP A 115 -9.56 -15.12 3.85
C ASP A 115 -8.29 -14.26 3.76
N GLY A 116 -8.28 -13.10 4.43
CA GLY A 116 -7.19 -12.15 4.39
C GLY A 116 -6.07 -12.42 5.39
N ILE A 117 -5.42 -11.34 5.84
CA ILE A 117 -4.30 -11.37 6.77
C ILE A 117 -4.81 -11.00 8.15
N ARG A 118 -5.06 -11.99 9.01
CA ARG A 118 -5.72 -11.79 10.31
C ARG A 118 -4.98 -10.80 11.22
N SER A 119 -3.65 -10.83 11.19
CA SER A 119 -2.76 -9.96 11.97
C SER A 119 -2.72 -8.51 11.46
N LEU A 120 -3.16 -8.25 10.23
CA LEU A 120 -3.08 -6.91 9.65
C LEU A 120 -4.10 -5.99 10.31
N HIS A 121 -3.62 -4.98 11.01
CA HIS A 121 -4.44 -3.98 11.68
C HIS A 121 -4.64 -2.74 10.82
N MET A 122 -3.68 -2.44 9.95
CA MET A 122 -3.64 -1.16 9.27
C MET A 122 -3.12 -1.23 7.84
N ILE A 123 -3.73 -0.42 6.98
CA ILE A 123 -3.18 -0.06 5.68
C ILE A 123 -2.96 1.44 5.64
N VAL A 124 -1.74 1.83 5.28
CA VAL A 124 -1.37 3.20 4.95
C VAL A 124 -1.24 3.26 3.42
N PHE A 125 -1.96 4.16 2.77
CA PHE A 125 -1.85 4.39 1.33
C PHE A 125 -1.34 5.81 1.05
N GLY A 126 -0.47 5.95 0.05
CA GLY A 126 -0.01 7.24 -0.46
C GLY A 126 1.47 7.48 -0.23
N ASP A 127 1.91 8.72 -0.47
CA ASP A 127 3.32 9.10 -0.32
C ASP A 127 3.52 9.90 0.97
N PHE A 128 4.34 9.34 1.85
CA PHE A 128 4.71 9.96 3.11
C PHE A 128 6.12 10.55 3.08
N ALA A 129 6.88 10.34 2.00
CA ALA A 129 8.20 10.92 1.85
C ALA A 129 8.17 12.44 2.05
N TYR A 130 9.22 12.97 2.70
CA TYR A 130 9.36 14.40 3.03
C TYR A 130 8.16 14.97 3.81
N GLY A 131 7.61 14.19 4.75
CA GLY A 131 6.51 14.60 5.62
C GLY A 131 5.11 14.57 4.98
N GLY A 132 4.92 13.84 3.89
CA GLY A 132 3.60 13.62 3.29
C GLY A 132 3.08 14.80 2.46
N ARG A 133 3.88 15.30 1.51
CA ARG A 133 3.60 16.50 0.71
C ARG A 133 2.30 16.47 -0.10
N ILE A 134 1.63 15.31 -0.27
CA ILE A 134 0.32 15.18 -0.92
C ILE A 134 -0.70 14.55 0.06
N ALA A 135 -0.93 15.22 1.19
CA ALA A 135 -1.83 14.73 2.25
C ALA A 135 -3.25 14.37 1.76
N GLN A 136 -3.79 15.05 0.75
CA GLN A 136 -5.14 14.80 0.21
C GLN A 136 -5.31 13.43 -0.46
N LYS A 137 -4.20 12.79 -0.87
CA LYS A 137 -4.21 11.46 -1.49
C LYS A 137 -3.70 10.37 -0.55
N ASN A 138 -3.38 10.73 0.69
CA ASN A 138 -2.95 9.81 1.72
C ASN A 138 -4.16 9.31 2.49
N VAL A 139 -4.23 8.01 2.73
CA VAL A 139 -5.35 7.37 3.43
C VAL A 139 -4.82 6.37 4.44
N LEU A 140 -5.47 6.31 5.59
CA LEU A 140 -5.20 5.34 6.64
C LEU A 140 -6.49 4.56 6.88
N LEU A 141 -6.36 3.24 6.84
CA LEU A 141 -7.44 2.29 6.95
C LEU A 141 -7.14 1.37 8.12
N CYS A 142 -8.03 1.32 9.09
CA CYS A 142 -7.94 0.39 10.21
C CYS A 142 -8.89 -0.78 10.02
N ARG A 143 -8.46 -1.96 10.44
CA ARG A 143 -9.34 -3.12 10.60
C ARG A 143 -10.47 -2.74 11.54
N ASP A 144 -11.68 -3.06 11.12
CA ASP A 144 -12.89 -2.84 11.91
C ASP A 144 -13.47 -4.19 12.32
N PHE A 145 -13.43 -4.47 13.62
CA PHE A 145 -13.98 -5.69 14.20
C PHE A 145 -15.48 -5.63 14.47
N GLY A 146 -16.08 -4.43 14.42
CA GLY A 146 -17.49 -4.20 14.75
C GLY A 146 -18.38 -3.86 13.54
N GLY A 147 -17.80 -3.45 12.42
CA GLY A 147 -18.55 -3.02 11.24
C GLY A 147 -18.70 -4.06 10.12
N ASN A 148 -19.71 -3.86 9.27
CA ASN A 148 -20.05 -4.78 8.17
C ASN A 148 -18.99 -4.84 7.04
N LYS A 149 -18.09 -3.86 6.94
CA LYS A 149 -17.11 -3.76 5.84
C LYS A 149 -15.74 -4.37 6.18
N GLY A 150 -15.48 -4.69 7.46
CA GLY A 150 -14.20 -5.21 7.94
C GLY A 150 -13.07 -4.16 8.06
N PHE A 151 -13.30 -2.93 7.61
CA PHE A 151 -12.38 -1.80 7.74
C PHE A 151 -13.10 -0.46 7.86
N ARG A 152 -12.42 0.53 8.44
CA ARG A 152 -12.84 1.94 8.51
C ARG A 152 -11.72 2.87 8.05
N VAL A 153 -12.11 4.00 7.47
CA VAL A 153 -11.19 5.10 7.14
C VAL A 153 -10.96 5.93 8.40
N VAL A 154 -9.71 6.23 8.72
CA VAL A 154 -9.35 7.12 9.84
C VAL A 154 -9.25 8.53 9.31
N ASN A 155 -9.87 9.50 9.99
CA ASN A 155 -9.77 10.88 9.57
C ASN A 155 -8.36 11.42 9.87
N ALA A 156 -7.81 12.23 8.97
CA ALA A 156 -6.49 12.83 9.15
C ALA A 156 -6.37 13.73 10.40
N VAL A 157 -7.50 14.19 10.96
CA VAL A 157 -7.51 14.96 12.22
C VAL A 157 -7.70 14.10 13.47
N ASP A 158 -8.00 12.81 13.32
CA ASP A 158 -8.20 11.93 14.47
C ASP A 158 -6.86 11.62 15.15
N ALA A 159 -6.88 11.51 16.49
CA ALA A 159 -5.68 11.21 17.28
C ALA A 159 -4.96 9.93 16.80
N GLU A 160 -5.72 8.91 16.42
CA GLU A 160 -5.19 7.65 15.89
C GLU A 160 -4.35 7.85 14.62
N TRP A 161 -4.75 8.78 13.73
CA TRP A 161 -3.94 9.11 12.56
C TRP A 161 -2.61 9.73 12.96
N ILE A 162 -2.66 10.66 13.92
CA ILE A 162 -1.48 11.37 14.42
C ILE A 162 -0.52 10.38 15.08
N GLU A 163 -1.03 9.50 15.95
CA GLU A 163 -0.25 8.48 16.64
C GLU A 163 0.46 7.55 15.67
N VAL A 164 -0.23 7.01 14.67
CA VAL A 164 0.38 6.13 13.66
C VAL A 164 1.45 6.86 12.88
N ARG A 165 1.14 8.08 12.42
CA ARG A 165 2.10 8.88 11.66
C ARG A 165 3.33 9.15 12.50
N ASP A 166 3.19 9.40 13.79
CA ASP A 166 4.31 9.74 14.67
C ASP A 166 5.11 8.49 15.08
N GLU A 167 4.45 7.36 15.35
CA GLU A 167 5.09 6.08 15.71
C GLU A 167 5.84 5.44 14.54
N TYR A 168 5.21 5.39 13.35
CA TYR A 168 5.76 4.73 12.17
C TYR A 168 6.42 5.69 11.18
N ARG A 169 6.59 6.96 11.57
CA ARG A 169 7.05 8.05 10.71
C ARG A 169 8.26 7.67 9.85
N SER A 170 9.31 7.24 10.51
CA SER A 170 10.60 6.93 9.87
C SER A 170 10.44 5.80 8.85
N THR A 171 9.55 4.84 9.11
CA THR A 171 9.35 3.67 8.26
C THR A 171 8.47 3.99 7.05
N ILE A 172 7.37 4.74 7.22
CA ILE A 172 6.53 5.18 6.10
C ILE A 172 7.24 6.22 5.21
N GLU A 173 8.12 7.05 5.78
CA GLU A 173 8.95 7.99 5.03
C GLU A 173 10.07 7.28 4.23
N ALA A 174 10.55 6.12 4.71
CA ALA A 174 11.63 5.34 4.08
C ALA A 174 11.13 4.21 3.15
N CYS A 175 9.84 4.19 2.80
CA CYS A 175 9.27 3.15 1.94
C CYS A 175 9.98 3.11 0.57
N PRO A 176 10.46 1.93 0.12
CA PRO A 176 11.28 1.81 -1.09
C PRO A 176 10.51 2.09 -2.38
N THR A 177 11.25 2.47 -3.42
CA THR A 177 10.77 2.64 -4.80
C THR A 177 11.31 1.58 -5.76
N GLU A 178 12.32 0.81 -5.32
CA GLU A 178 13.08 -0.12 -6.14
C GLU A 178 12.39 -1.49 -6.30
N PRO A 179 12.74 -2.28 -7.34
CA PRO A 179 12.28 -3.66 -7.49
C PRO A 179 12.62 -4.52 -6.27
N ILE A 180 11.69 -5.38 -5.87
CA ILE A 180 11.91 -6.27 -4.72
C ILE A 180 12.70 -7.53 -5.07
N LEU A 181 12.55 -7.98 -6.31
CA LEU A 181 13.41 -9.00 -6.90
C LEU A 181 14.48 -8.23 -7.66
N GLY A 182 15.71 -8.25 -7.15
CA GLY A 182 16.82 -7.55 -7.79
C GLY A 182 16.92 -7.99 -9.25
N GLU A 183 17.18 -7.04 -10.15
CA GLU A 183 17.65 -7.41 -11.48
C GLU A 183 18.83 -8.36 -11.28
N THR A 184 18.73 -9.58 -11.78
CA THR A 184 19.93 -10.39 -11.95
C THR A 184 20.79 -9.56 -12.88
N CYS A 185 21.84 -8.93 -12.34
CA CYS A 185 22.86 -8.27 -13.12
C CYS A 185 23.32 -9.31 -14.16
N GLY A 186 22.87 -9.13 -15.40
CA GLY A 186 23.35 -9.88 -16.53
C GLY A 186 24.79 -9.47 -16.71
N MET A 187 25.70 -10.20 -16.08
CA MET A 187 27.09 -10.20 -16.50
C MET A 187 27.11 -10.72 -17.94
N ALA A 188 27.33 -9.80 -18.87
CA ALA A 188 27.85 -10.07 -20.20
C ALA A 188 29.14 -9.27 -20.36
#